data_AF-A0A424KFB7-F1
#
_entry.id   AF-A0A424KFB7-F1
#
_cell.length_a   1.000
_cell.length_b   1.000
_cell.length_c   1.000
_cell.angle_alpha   90.00
_cell.angle_beta   90.00
_cell.angle_gamma   90.00
#
_symmetry.space_group_name_H-M   'P 1'
#
loop_
_entity.id
_entity.type
_entity.pdbx_description
1 polymer ?
#
loop_
_entity_poly.entity_id
_entity_poly.type
_entity_poly.pdbx_seq_one_letter_code
_entity_poly.pdbx_strand_id
1 'polypeptide(L)'
;MHNNPLNLSNLPKLSDMKIFHNLPKLDYGGFALLEYLLSHKTSKKRIDVLDIGGALGKHCEIMRKYGFSVDLIDKYEKDAEFVGDFNHHNFKKKYDMIHCSHVIEHQRNQGLFLDKIYDLLKDDGDLVISGPKHPAERFVEGHIASTILPVFLQILIYAGFDCRNGKIMSIVGIENSFIVKKAKNFSLDERTETGFKWQRKHQERSPIELRAGFEVSSTTIFFHNCKIFSANYFERNEKQEAYIKLNFLNNYKKKGVKFFLNTFNSLYLFDSKNKELSNTNDDYILLEI
;
A
#
# COMPACT_ATOMS: atom_id res chain seq x y z
N MET A 1 19.40 36.79 15.25
CA MET A 1 18.28 36.56 14.31
C MET A 1 17.58 35.27 14.73
N HIS A 2 16.40 35.40 15.32
CA HIS A 2 15.64 34.30 15.92
C HIS A 2 15.02 33.40 14.85
N ASN A 3 15.31 32.11 14.90
CA ASN A 3 14.57 31.06 14.20
C ASN A 3 13.28 30.77 14.98
N ASN A 4 12.14 31.21 14.45
CA ASN A 4 10.84 30.85 14.97
C ASN A 4 10.53 29.37 14.64
N PRO A 5 10.15 28.53 15.62
CA PRO A 5 9.62 27.20 15.33
C PRO A 5 8.27 27.34 14.61
N LEU A 6 8.07 26.55 13.56
CA LEU A 6 6.80 26.45 12.83
C LEU A 6 5.66 26.14 13.82
N ASN A 7 4.86 27.16 14.12
CA ASN A 7 3.71 27.08 15.00
C ASN A 7 2.56 26.42 14.24
N LEU A 8 2.31 25.15 14.54
CA LEU A 8 1.28 24.31 13.91
C LEU A 8 -0.11 24.45 14.57
N SER A 9 -0.32 25.47 15.43
CA SER A 9 -1.62 25.74 16.06
C SER A 9 -2.65 26.42 15.14
N ASN A 10 -2.29 26.69 13.88
CA ASN A 10 -3.15 27.30 12.87
C ASN A 10 -3.58 26.32 11.78
N LEU A 11 -3.82 25.05 12.11
CA LEU A 11 -4.50 24.15 11.16
C LEU A 11 -5.97 24.59 11.07
N PRO A 12 -6.46 25.00 9.88
CA PRO A 12 -7.81 25.52 9.72
C PRO A 12 -8.85 24.46 10.08
N LYS A 13 -9.93 24.88 10.75
CA LYS A 13 -11.09 24.02 11.01
C LYS A 13 -11.76 23.69 9.68
N LEU A 14 -12.41 22.53 9.61
CA LEU A 14 -13.09 22.01 8.40
C LEU A 14 -14.07 23.02 7.77
N SER A 15 -14.58 23.98 8.55
CA SER A 15 -15.45 25.06 8.10
C SER A 15 -14.78 26.15 7.25
N ASP A 16 -13.44 26.22 7.23
CA ASP A 16 -12.66 27.25 6.51
C ASP A 16 -12.18 26.75 5.12
N MET A 17 -12.70 25.60 4.64
CA MET A 17 -12.10 24.74 3.61
C MET A 17 -12.44 24.99 2.13
N LYS A 18 -12.85 26.18 1.68
CA LYS A 18 -13.03 26.40 0.22
C LYS A 18 -11.74 26.18 -0.60
N ILE A 19 -10.57 26.37 0.01
CA ILE A 19 -9.25 26.20 -0.64
C ILE A 19 -8.79 24.72 -0.62
N PHE A 20 -9.32 23.89 0.27
CA PHE A 20 -8.86 22.50 0.46
C PHE A 20 -9.75 21.44 -0.21
N HIS A 21 -10.96 21.78 -0.66
CA HIS A 21 -11.86 20.84 -1.35
C HIS A 21 -11.27 20.18 -2.60
N ASN A 22 -10.27 20.80 -3.23
CA ASN A 22 -9.69 20.31 -4.48
C ASN A 22 -8.43 19.45 -4.30
N LEU A 23 -7.95 19.22 -3.07
CA LEU A 23 -6.79 18.36 -2.86
C LEU A 23 -7.19 16.88 -3.02
N PRO A 24 -6.35 16.04 -3.66
CA PRO A 24 -6.62 14.62 -3.76
C PRO A 24 -6.60 13.98 -2.37
N LYS A 25 -7.43 12.95 -2.22
CA LYS A 25 -7.54 12.13 -1.01
C LYS A 25 -6.96 10.75 -1.31
N LEU A 26 -6.06 10.28 -0.47
CA LEU A 26 -5.58 8.91 -0.44
C LEU A 26 -6.38 8.15 0.60
N ASP A 27 -7.28 7.31 0.12
CA ASP A 27 -8.04 6.39 0.94
C ASP A 27 -7.27 5.06 1.06
N TYR A 28 -7.91 3.97 0.68
CA TYR A 28 -7.34 2.63 0.63
C TYR A 28 -6.06 2.55 -0.22
N GLY A 29 -5.03 1.90 0.31
CA GLY A 29 -3.68 1.82 -0.29
C GLY A 29 -2.81 3.06 -0.07
N GLY A 30 -3.36 4.13 0.54
CA GLY A 30 -2.66 5.40 0.74
C GLY A 30 -1.36 5.28 1.54
N PHE A 31 -1.36 4.48 2.62
CA PHE A 31 -0.16 4.22 3.41
C PHE A 31 0.92 3.51 2.58
N ALA A 32 0.53 2.58 1.71
CA ALA A 32 1.46 1.76 0.94
C ALA A 32 2.11 2.59 -0.16
N LEU A 33 1.28 3.39 -0.86
CA LEU A 33 1.78 4.37 -1.82
C LEU A 33 2.73 5.35 -1.14
N LEU A 34 2.38 5.89 0.02
CA LEU A 34 3.20 6.87 0.71
C LEU A 34 4.53 6.28 1.21
N GLU A 35 4.51 5.06 1.76
CA GLU A 35 5.73 4.32 2.07
C GLU A 35 6.58 4.16 0.82
N TYR A 36 6.01 3.79 -0.33
CA TYR A 36 6.75 3.68 -1.58
C TYR A 36 7.37 5.01 -2.01
N LEU A 37 6.57 6.07 -2.19
CA LEU A 37 7.03 7.36 -2.70
C LEU A 37 8.17 7.94 -1.87
N LEU A 38 8.09 7.86 -0.54
CA LEU A 38 9.05 8.47 0.37
C LEU A 38 10.29 7.61 0.63
N SER A 39 10.18 6.29 0.47
CA SER A 39 11.29 5.36 0.76
C SER A 39 12.03 4.86 -0.48
N HIS A 40 11.40 4.95 -1.65
CA HIS A 40 11.96 4.47 -2.90
C HIS A 40 13.14 5.37 -3.30
N LYS A 41 14.28 4.73 -3.54
CA LYS A 41 15.49 5.38 -4.03
C LYS A 41 15.77 4.86 -5.42
N THR A 42 15.80 5.75 -6.40
CA THR A 42 16.13 5.41 -7.78
C THR A 42 16.94 6.53 -8.40
N SER A 43 17.91 6.14 -9.22
CA SER A 43 18.65 7.05 -10.10
C SER A 43 17.89 7.29 -11.41
N LYS A 44 16.79 6.56 -11.66
CA LYS A 44 16.01 6.70 -12.88
C LYS A 44 15.41 8.10 -12.95
N LYS A 45 15.55 8.73 -14.13
CA LYS A 45 14.99 10.06 -14.42
C LYS A 45 13.46 10.08 -14.44
N ARG A 46 12.85 8.93 -14.76
CA ARG A 46 11.40 8.73 -14.86
C ARG A 46 11.07 7.31 -14.42
N ILE A 47 9.97 7.16 -13.69
CA ILE A 47 9.40 5.88 -13.26
C ILE A 47 8.06 5.75 -13.98
N ASP A 48 7.92 4.69 -14.80
CA ASP A 48 6.67 4.37 -15.47
C ASP A 48 5.84 3.44 -14.58
N VAL A 49 4.61 3.86 -14.28
CA VAL A 49 3.68 3.21 -13.37
C VAL A 49 2.43 2.77 -14.12
N LEU A 50 1.95 1.57 -13.80
CA LEU A 50 0.56 1.17 -14.09
C LEU A 50 -0.24 1.21 -12.80
N ASP A 51 -1.30 2.01 -12.75
CA ASP A 51 -2.29 2.00 -11.67
C ASP A 51 -3.49 1.17 -12.10
N ILE A 52 -3.75 0.06 -11.40
CA ILE A 52 -4.82 -0.88 -11.71
C ILE A 52 -6.03 -0.56 -10.83
N GLY A 53 -7.18 -0.28 -11.44
CA GLY A 53 -8.43 0.00 -10.74
C GLY A 53 -8.41 1.31 -9.94
N GLY A 54 -7.69 2.31 -10.43
CA GLY A 54 -7.50 3.59 -9.73
C GLY A 54 -8.74 4.49 -9.66
N ALA A 55 -9.90 4.05 -10.15
CA ALA A 55 -11.17 4.77 -10.10
C ALA A 55 -11.01 6.24 -10.56
N LEU A 56 -11.45 7.20 -9.73
CA LEU A 56 -11.36 8.64 -9.99
C LEU A 56 -9.92 9.21 -10.05
N GLY A 57 -8.90 8.36 -10.06
CA GLY A 57 -7.52 8.74 -10.37
C GLY A 57 -6.78 9.51 -9.28
N LYS A 58 -7.21 9.44 -8.02
CA LYS A 58 -6.58 10.21 -6.92
C LYS A 58 -5.16 9.74 -6.60
N HIS A 59 -4.92 8.43 -6.62
CA HIS A 59 -3.56 7.86 -6.52
C HIS A 59 -2.70 8.30 -7.72
N CYS A 60 -3.24 8.18 -8.94
CA CYS A 60 -2.61 8.68 -10.17
C CYS A 60 -2.20 10.16 -10.08
N GLU A 61 -3.10 11.04 -9.63
CA GLU A 61 -2.85 12.47 -9.50
C GLU A 61 -1.63 12.75 -8.62
N ILE A 62 -1.55 12.09 -7.46
CA ILE A 62 -0.45 12.26 -6.51
C ILE A 62 0.86 11.72 -7.08
N MET A 63 0.84 10.52 -7.68
CA MET A 63 2.02 9.93 -8.31
C MET A 63 2.56 10.81 -9.45
N ARG A 64 1.68 11.37 -10.29
CA ARG A 64 2.04 12.31 -11.37
C ARG A 64 2.65 13.59 -10.81
N LYS A 65 2.03 14.20 -9.77
CA LYS A 65 2.59 15.37 -9.07
C LYS A 65 3.93 15.07 -8.41
N TYR A 66 4.15 13.83 -7.97
CA TYR A 66 5.43 13.38 -7.42
C TYR A 66 6.53 13.23 -8.49
N GLY A 67 6.16 13.21 -9.77
CA GLY A 67 7.05 13.13 -10.92
C GLY A 67 7.08 11.75 -11.61
N PHE A 68 6.14 10.86 -11.30
CA PHE A 68 6.02 9.59 -12.02
C PHE A 68 5.18 9.75 -13.29
N SER A 69 5.40 8.87 -14.26
CA SER A 69 4.53 8.72 -15.41
C SER A 69 3.56 7.58 -15.12
N VAL A 70 2.27 7.88 -15.06
CA VAL A 70 1.27 6.89 -14.64
C VAL A 70 0.29 6.66 -15.77
N ASP A 71 0.11 5.42 -16.17
CA ASP A 71 -1.03 4.98 -16.96
C ASP A 71 -2.06 4.35 -16.01
N LEU A 72 -3.32 4.77 -16.09
CA LEU A 72 -4.44 4.18 -15.36
C LEU A 72 -5.16 3.17 -16.25
N ILE A 73 -5.42 1.99 -15.70
CA ILE A 73 -6.41 1.07 -16.26
C ILE A 73 -7.58 0.89 -15.30
N ASP A 74 -8.79 1.10 -15.82
CA ASP A 74 -10.02 0.88 -15.07
C ASP A 74 -11.12 0.38 -16.00
N LYS A 75 -11.98 -0.50 -15.49
CA LYS A 75 -13.06 -1.11 -16.27
C LYS A 75 -14.24 -0.17 -16.48
N TYR A 76 -14.47 0.76 -15.57
CA TYR A 76 -15.66 1.59 -15.52
C TYR A 76 -15.37 3.07 -15.75
N GLU A 77 -14.14 3.52 -15.48
CA GLU A 77 -13.76 4.93 -15.64
C GLU A 77 -13.40 5.26 -17.09
N LYS A 78 -14.20 6.15 -17.69
CA LYS A 78 -14.08 6.51 -19.10
C LYS A 78 -12.88 7.39 -19.42
N ASP A 79 -12.36 8.08 -18.41
CA ASP A 79 -11.23 9.00 -18.54
C ASP A 79 -9.89 8.32 -18.21
N ALA A 80 -9.88 7.01 -17.94
CA ALA A 80 -8.64 6.24 -17.77
C ALA A 80 -7.86 6.13 -19.09
N GLU A 81 -6.52 6.09 -19.01
CA GLU A 81 -5.69 5.88 -20.20
C GLU A 81 -6.02 4.55 -20.92
N PHE A 82 -6.42 3.55 -20.15
CA PHE A 82 -6.95 2.28 -20.65
C PHE A 82 -8.32 1.99 -20.03
N VAL A 83 -9.37 2.09 -20.84
CA VAL A 83 -10.73 1.71 -20.41
C VAL A 83 -10.96 0.22 -20.72
N GLY A 84 -11.13 -0.59 -19.68
CA GLY A 84 -11.44 -2.02 -19.83
C GLY A 84 -10.94 -2.91 -18.70
N ASP A 85 -11.23 -4.20 -18.82
CA ASP A 85 -10.80 -5.21 -17.85
C ASP A 85 -9.28 -5.45 -17.94
N PHE A 86 -8.57 -5.27 -16.82
CA PHE A 86 -7.13 -5.51 -16.74
C PHE A 86 -6.73 -6.89 -17.25
N ASN A 87 -7.51 -7.94 -16.95
CA ASN A 87 -7.17 -9.31 -17.36
C ASN A 87 -7.22 -9.49 -18.89
N HIS A 88 -8.03 -8.71 -19.59
CA HIS A 88 -8.20 -8.82 -21.04
C HIS A 88 -7.41 -7.77 -21.84
N HIS A 89 -6.98 -6.67 -21.21
CA HIS A 89 -6.24 -5.62 -21.90
C HIS A 89 -4.84 -6.09 -22.34
N ASN A 90 -4.45 -5.81 -23.58
CA ASN A 90 -3.12 -6.17 -24.10
C ASN A 90 -2.15 -4.98 -24.03
N PHE A 91 -1.29 -4.98 -23.02
CA PHE A 91 -0.31 -3.93 -22.81
C PHE A 91 0.91 -4.09 -23.73
N LYS A 92 1.44 -2.97 -24.23
CA LYS A 92 2.59 -2.96 -25.14
C LYS A 92 3.93 -2.73 -24.44
N LYS A 93 3.94 -2.50 -23.13
CA LYS A 93 5.14 -2.19 -22.33
C LYS A 93 5.07 -2.81 -20.95
N LYS A 94 6.24 -2.90 -20.31
CA LYS A 94 6.40 -3.25 -18.89
C LYS A 94 6.62 -1.99 -18.04
N TYR A 95 6.30 -2.07 -16.76
CA TYR A 95 6.32 -0.94 -15.83
C TYR A 95 7.42 -1.09 -14.77
N ASP A 96 7.98 0.05 -14.36
CA ASP A 96 8.94 0.11 -13.25
C ASP A 96 8.23 -0.12 -11.90
N MET A 97 6.95 0.25 -11.83
CA MET A 97 6.11 -0.04 -10.68
C MET A 97 4.67 -0.32 -11.11
N ILE A 98 4.01 -1.24 -10.43
CA ILE A 98 2.58 -1.48 -10.58
C ILE A 98 1.93 -1.16 -9.24
N HIS A 99 0.92 -0.29 -9.26
CA HIS A 99 0.06 0.03 -8.13
C HIS A 99 -1.27 -0.71 -8.28
N CYS A 100 -1.73 -1.37 -7.22
CA CYS A 100 -2.97 -2.12 -7.21
C CYS A 100 -3.61 -2.02 -5.82
N SER A 101 -4.50 -1.06 -5.64
CA SER A 101 -5.15 -0.83 -4.34
C SER A 101 -6.59 -1.32 -4.37
N HIS A 102 -6.91 -2.32 -3.54
CA HIS A 102 -8.27 -2.83 -3.33
C HIS A 102 -8.95 -3.29 -4.64
N VAL A 103 -8.20 -4.08 -5.42
CA VAL A 103 -8.66 -4.71 -6.67
C VAL A 103 -8.58 -6.24 -6.58
N ILE A 104 -7.61 -6.77 -5.83
CA ILE A 104 -7.27 -8.20 -5.82
C ILE A 104 -8.37 -9.07 -5.19
N GLU A 105 -9.11 -8.54 -4.22
CA GLU A 105 -10.26 -9.15 -3.56
C GLU A 105 -11.47 -9.32 -4.49
N HIS A 106 -11.54 -8.52 -5.56
CA HIS A 106 -12.58 -8.58 -6.58
C HIS A 106 -12.24 -9.58 -7.70
N GLN A 107 -11.04 -10.16 -7.69
CA GLN A 107 -10.60 -11.06 -8.75
C GLN A 107 -11.06 -12.49 -8.50
N ARG A 108 -11.81 -13.05 -9.45
CA ARG A 108 -12.25 -14.45 -9.39
C ARG A 108 -11.09 -15.43 -9.41
N ASN A 109 -10.01 -15.09 -10.12
CA ASN A 109 -8.78 -15.86 -10.17
C ASN A 109 -7.58 -14.96 -9.86
N GLN A 110 -7.23 -14.91 -8.58
CA GLN A 110 -6.10 -14.09 -8.10
C GLN A 110 -4.76 -14.57 -8.66
N GLY A 111 -4.60 -15.87 -8.93
CA GLY A 111 -3.39 -16.42 -9.53
C GLY A 111 -3.12 -15.84 -10.92
N LEU A 112 -4.09 -15.97 -11.84
CA LEU A 112 -3.96 -15.41 -13.20
C LEU A 112 -3.80 -13.89 -13.20
N PHE A 113 -4.48 -13.20 -12.30
CA PHE A 113 -4.34 -11.75 -12.14
C PHE A 113 -2.92 -11.35 -11.73
N LEU A 114 -2.36 -12.04 -10.72
CA LEU A 114 -1.00 -11.79 -10.25
C LEU A 114 0.07 -12.24 -11.23
N ASP A 115 -0.16 -13.32 -11.98
CA ASP A 115 0.73 -13.76 -13.06
C ASP A 115 0.85 -12.67 -14.13
N LYS A 116 -0.27 -12.06 -14.50
CA LYS A 116 -0.27 -10.94 -15.44
C LYS A 116 0.45 -9.71 -14.87
N ILE A 117 0.25 -9.38 -13.60
CA ILE A 117 1.01 -8.33 -12.92
C ILE A 117 2.51 -8.64 -12.97
N TYR A 118 2.91 -9.88 -12.65
CA TYR A 118 4.31 -10.32 -12.70
C TYR A 118 4.91 -10.16 -14.10
N ASP A 119 4.16 -10.52 -15.14
CA ASP A 119 4.61 -10.45 -16.53
C ASP A 119 4.77 -8.99 -17.03
N LEU A 120 3.90 -8.09 -16.56
CA LEU A 120 3.94 -6.66 -16.87
C LEU A 120 4.96 -5.88 -16.04
N LEU A 121 5.42 -6.42 -14.92
CA LEU A 121 6.44 -5.78 -14.11
C LEU A 121 7.82 -5.99 -14.76
N LYS A 122 8.65 -4.94 -14.79
CA LYS A 122 10.08 -5.08 -15.12
C LYS A 122 10.77 -5.95 -14.07
N ASP A 123 11.92 -6.54 -14.41
CA ASP A 123 12.60 -7.47 -13.51
C ASP A 123 13.14 -6.81 -12.24
N ASP A 124 13.50 -5.53 -12.33
CA ASP A 124 13.87 -4.67 -11.21
C ASP A 124 12.69 -3.87 -10.64
N GLY A 125 11.48 -4.08 -11.16
CA GLY A 125 10.29 -3.32 -10.81
C GLY A 125 9.72 -3.65 -9.43
N ASP A 126 8.85 -2.77 -8.94
CA ASP A 126 8.17 -2.91 -7.65
C ASP A 126 6.66 -3.09 -7.82
N LEU A 127 6.07 -4.07 -7.16
CA LEU A 127 4.63 -4.16 -6.96
C LEU A 127 4.27 -3.48 -5.64
N VAL A 128 3.36 -2.50 -5.68
CA VAL A 128 2.70 -1.93 -4.50
C VAL A 128 1.24 -2.35 -4.55
N ILE A 129 0.85 -3.23 -3.64
CA ILE A 129 -0.47 -3.86 -3.64
C ILE A 129 -1.10 -3.84 -2.26
N SER A 130 -2.38 -3.54 -2.20
CA SER A 130 -3.17 -3.44 -0.96
C SER A 130 -4.49 -4.17 -1.10
N GLY A 131 -4.95 -4.79 -0.02
CA GLY A 131 -6.26 -5.43 0.05
C GLY A 131 -6.86 -5.31 1.45
N PRO A 132 -8.20 -5.37 1.56
CA PRO A 132 -8.93 -5.06 2.78
C PRO A 132 -8.68 -6.08 3.91
N LYS A 133 -8.44 -5.56 5.12
CA LYS A 133 -8.26 -6.40 6.32
C LYS A 133 -9.56 -6.48 7.12
N HIS A 134 -10.48 -7.34 6.69
CA HIS A 134 -11.67 -7.69 7.46
C HIS A 134 -11.65 -9.17 7.90
N PRO A 135 -12.45 -9.54 8.92
CA PRO A 135 -12.60 -10.95 9.30
C PRO A 135 -13.09 -11.81 8.13
N ALA A 136 -12.71 -13.09 8.12
CA ALA A 136 -13.00 -14.01 7.02
C ALA A 136 -14.49 -14.41 6.95
N GLU A 137 -15.18 -14.32 8.08
CA GLU A 137 -16.59 -14.61 8.27
C GLU A 137 -17.52 -13.46 7.86
N ARG A 138 -16.98 -12.30 7.48
CA ARG A 138 -17.77 -11.12 7.09
C ARG A 138 -18.08 -11.15 5.60
N PHE A 139 -19.37 -11.11 5.25
CA PHE A 139 -19.79 -10.80 3.89
C PHE A 139 -19.54 -9.33 3.54
N VAL A 140 -18.88 -9.12 2.41
CA VAL A 140 -18.73 -7.80 1.76
C VAL A 140 -19.00 -7.99 0.28
N GLU A 141 -19.90 -7.18 -0.28
CA GLU A 141 -20.28 -7.29 -1.69
C GLU A 141 -19.05 -7.10 -2.59
N GLY A 142 -18.91 -7.97 -3.59
CA GLY A 142 -17.79 -7.94 -4.53
C GLY A 142 -16.45 -8.45 -3.97
N HIS A 143 -16.29 -8.63 -2.65
CA HIS A 143 -15.08 -9.18 -2.04
C HIS A 143 -15.15 -10.70 -2.05
N ILE A 144 -14.83 -11.29 -3.20
CA ILE A 144 -14.95 -12.74 -3.43
C ILE A 144 -13.68 -13.51 -3.06
N ALA A 145 -12.62 -12.81 -2.66
CA ALA A 145 -11.38 -13.40 -2.17
C ALA A 145 -10.84 -12.64 -0.95
N SER A 146 -10.27 -13.38 0.00
CA SER A 146 -9.78 -12.81 1.26
C SER A 146 -8.34 -12.34 1.13
N THR A 147 -8.06 -11.16 1.70
CA THR A 147 -6.71 -10.58 1.77
C THR A 147 -6.23 -10.45 3.22
N ILE A 148 -6.74 -11.31 4.12
CA ILE A 148 -6.13 -11.49 5.44
C ILE A 148 -4.65 -11.85 5.29
N LEU A 149 -3.81 -11.38 6.22
CA LEU A 149 -2.36 -11.41 6.06
C LEU A 149 -1.81 -12.80 5.70
N PRO A 150 -2.19 -13.92 6.35
CA PRO A 150 -1.68 -15.24 5.99
C PRO A 150 -2.03 -15.67 4.56
N VAL A 151 -3.25 -15.37 4.09
CA VAL A 151 -3.70 -15.77 2.74
C VAL A 151 -3.01 -14.90 1.70
N PHE A 152 -2.99 -13.58 1.91
CA PHE A 152 -2.43 -12.64 0.96
C PHE A 152 -0.91 -12.84 0.80
N LEU A 153 -0.18 -13.04 1.90
CA LEU A 153 1.25 -13.34 1.89
C LEU A 153 1.57 -14.59 1.06
N GLN A 154 0.81 -15.67 1.26
CA GLN A 154 1.04 -16.93 0.55
C GLN A 154 0.78 -16.80 -0.95
N ILE A 155 -0.34 -16.15 -1.33
CA ILE A 155 -0.68 -15.97 -2.74
C ILE A 155 0.39 -15.15 -3.47
N LEU A 156 0.96 -14.12 -2.82
CA LEU A 156 2.09 -13.37 -3.38
C LEU A 156 3.38 -14.21 -3.51
N ILE A 157 3.66 -15.09 -2.56
CA ILE A 157 4.80 -16.01 -2.63
C ILE A 157 4.67 -17.00 -3.79
N TYR A 158 3.47 -17.55 -4.01
CA TYR A 158 3.17 -18.45 -5.12
C TYR A 158 3.15 -17.71 -6.47
N ALA A 159 2.77 -16.43 -6.50
CA ALA A 159 2.90 -15.57 -7.67
C ALA A 159 4.34 -15.10 -7.94
N GLY A 160 5.32 -15.56 -7.15
CA GLY A 160 6.74 -15.32 -7.40
C GLY A 160 7.30 -14.02 -6.84
N PHE A 161 6.65 -13.40 -5.84
CA PHE A 161 7.15 -12.19 -5.20
C PHE A 161 8.01 -12.49 -3.95
N ASP A 162 9.02 -11.66 -3.72
CA ASP A 162 9.90 -11.70 -2.54
C ASP A 162 9.32 -10.85 -1.40
N CYS A 163 8.48 -11.47 -0.59
CA CYS A 163 7.89 -10.85 0.61
C CYS A 163 8.88 -10.76 1.78
N ARG A 164 9.99 -11.53 1.76
CA ARG A 164 11.00 -11.53 2.83
C ARG A 164 11.80 -10.24 2.81
N ASN A 165 12.29 -9.84 1.64
CA ASN A 165 13.06 -8.60 1.49
C ASN A 165 12.17 -7.40 1.10
N GLY A 166 10.92 -7.66 0.74
CA GLY A 166 9.91 -6.63 0.54
C GLY A 166 9.47 -5.97 1.85
N LYS A 167 8.44 -5.14 1.75
CA LYS A 167 7.82 -4.44 2.87
C LYS A 167 6.39 -4.91 3.04
N ILE A 168 5.97 -5.00 4.29
CA ILE A 168 4.60 -5.41 4.65
C ILE A 168 4.06 -4.42 5.66
N MET A 169 2.82 -4.00 5.47
CA MET A 169 2.06 -3.27 6.46
C MET A 169 0.75 -4.02 6.67
N SER A 170 0.46 -4.36 7.92
CA SER A 170 -0.82 -4.89 8.35
C SER A 170 -1.40 -3.89 9.33
N ILE A 171 -2.42 -3.17 8.89
CA ILE A 171 -3.06 -2.12 9.68
C ILE A 171 -4.43 -2.63 10.10
N VAL A 172 -4.68 -2.66 11.41
CA VAL A 172 -5.90 -3.22 12.00
C VAL A 172 -7.16 -2.60 11.39
N GLY A 173 -8.10 -3.45 10.97
CA GLY A 173 -9.40 -3.04 10.44
C GLY A 173 -9.38 -2.30 9.09
N ILE A 174 -8.21 -2.06 8.50
CA ILE A 174 -8.05 -1.27 7.28
C ILE A 174 -7.57 -2.18 6.15
N GLU A 175 -6.28 -2.56 6.16
CA GLU A 175 -5.69 -3.27 5.02
C GLU A 175 -4.43 -4.06 5.38
N ASN A 176 -4.11 -5.01 4.51
CA ASN A 176 -2.79 -5.59 4.38
C ASN A 176 -2.19 -5.11 3.06
N SER A 177 -0.95 -4.63 3.12
CA SER A 177 -0.28 -3.97 2.02
C SER A 177 1.15 -4.47 1.86
N PHE A 178 1.60 -4.59 0.62
CA PHE A 178 2.89 -5.14 0.26
C PHE A 178 3.60 -4.23 -0.74
N ILE A 179 4.91 -4.06 -0.54
CA ILE A 179 5.82 -3.45 -1.52
C ILE A 179 6.90 -4.49 -1.80
N VAL A 180 6.81 -5.18 -2.94
CA VAL A 180 7.58 -6.40 -3.20
C VAL A 180 8.18 -6.39 -4.61
N LYS A 181 9.29 -7.09 -4.78
CA LYS A 181 9.92 -7.34 -6.07
C LYS A 181 9.69 -8.78 -6.50
N LYS A 182 9.99 -9.09 -7.76
CA LYS A 182 10.10 -10.48 -8.22
C LYS A 182 11.17 -11.21 -7.41
N ALA A 183 10.86 -12.42 -6.96
CA ALA A 183 11.81 -13.28 -6.27
C ALA A 183 12.82 -13.87 -7.25
N LYS A 184 14.10 -13.81 -6.89
CA LYS A 184 15.20 -14.36 -7.72
C LYS A 184 15.16 -15.87 -7.85
N ASN A 185 14.56 -16.56 -6.87
CA ASN A 185 14.43 -18.01 -6.84
C ASN A 185 13.09 -18.49 -7.39
N PHE A 186 12.34 -17.66 -8.12
CA PHE A 186 11.08 -18.03 -8.77
C PHE A 186 11.29 -18.49 -10.21
N SER A 187 10.58 -19.54 -10.60
CA SER A 187 10.51 -20.05 -11.96
C SER A 187 9.05 -20.14 -12.43
N LEU A 188 8.82 -19.94 -13.73
CA LEU A 188 7.47 -19.86 -14.30
C LEU A 188 6.68 -21.18 -14.25
N ASP A 189 7.37 -22.32 -14.15
CA ASP A 189 6.73 -23.64 -13.95
C ASP A 189 6.01 -23.74 -12.60
N GLU A 190 6.42 -22.93 -11.61
CA GLU A 190 5.76 -22.83 -10.31
C GLU A 190 4.29 -22.38 -10.41
N ARG A 191 3.90 -21.71 -11.51
CA ARG A 191 2.51 -21.29 -11.75
C ARG A 191 1.53 -22.47 -11.83
N THR A 192 2.05 -23.68 -12.06
CA THR A 192 1.25 -24.91 -12.11
C THR A 192 1.20 -25.66 -10.77
N GLU A 193 1.87 -25.15 -9.73
CA GLU A 193 1.87 -25.77 -8.41
C GLU A 193 0.50 -25.64 -7.73
N THR A 194 0.10 -26.70 -7.03
CA THR A 194 -1.18 -26.75 -6.31
C THR A 194 -1.13 -26.13 -4.91
N GLY A 195 0.05 -25.72 -4.47
CA GLY A 195 0.28 -25.12 -3.15
C GLY A 195 0.07 -26.04 -1.94
N PHE A 196 -0.07 -27.37 -2.15
CA PHE A 196 -0.36 -28.34 -1.10
C PHE A 196 0.67 -28.38 0.04
N LYS A 197 1.96 -28.17 -0.27
CA LYS A 197 3.05 -28.11 0.71
C LYS A 197 4.01 -26.99 0.40
N TRP A 198 4.34 -26.18 1.40
CA TRP A 198 5.43 -25.22 1.28
C TRP A 198 6.77 -25.95 1.15
N GLN A 199 7.62 -25.41 0.29
CA GLN A 199 8.98 -25.89 0.05
C GLN A 199 9.96 -24.86 0.60
N ARG A 200 11.25 -25.20 0.61
CA ARG A 200 12.32 -24.30 1.04
C ARG A 200 12.27 -22.94 0.31
N LYS A 201 12.03 -22.93 -1.01
CA LYS A 201 11.91 -21.70 -1.80
C LYS A 201 10.76 -20.78 -1.32
N HIS A 202 9.62 -21.37 -0.90
CA HIS A 202 8.48 -20.62 -0.34
C HIS A 202 8.86 -19.98 0.99
N GLN A 203 9.55 -20.72 1.86
CA GLN A 203 10.08 -20.17 3.12
C GLN A 203 11.06 -19.02 2.86
N GLU A 204 11.94 -19.17 1.86
CA GLU A 204 12.94 -18.16 1.51
C GLU A 204 12.34 -16.83 1.02
N ARG A 205 11.10 -16.85 0.51
CA ARG A 205 10.35 -15.65 0.08
C ARG A 205 9.47 -15.07 1.18
N SER A 206 9.36 -15.72 2.35
CA SER A 206 8.50 -15.28 3.45
C SER A 206 9.30 -14.63 4.57
N PRO A 207 8.82 -13.51 5.17
CA PRO A 207 9.38 -12.98 6.41
C PRO A 207 8.82 -13.66 7.66
N ILE A 208 7.71 -14.40 7.53
CA ILE A 208 7.07 -15.16 8.60
C ILE A 208 7.26 -16.64 8.29
N GLU A 209 7.56 -17.45 9.30
CA GLU A 209 7.66 -18.90 9.11
C GLU A 209 6.33 -19.47 8.59
N LEU A 210 6.35 -20.13 7.43
CA LEU A 210 5.18 -20.78 6.87
C LEU A 210 4.99 -22.13 7.56
N ARG A 211 4.12 -22.17 8.57
CA ARG A 211 3.84 -23.37 9.37
C ARG A 211 2.34 -23.57 9.51
N ALA A 212 1.88 -24.79 9.31
CA ALA A 212 0.46 -25.13 9.43
C ALA A 212 -0.02 -24.88 10.87
N GLY A 213 -1.20 -24.28 11.02
CA GLY A 213 -1.75 -23.88 12.32
C GLY A 213 -1.09 -22.65 12.95
N PHE A 214 -0.14 -21.98 12.27
CA PHE A 214 0.36 -20.69 12.72
C PHE A 214 -0.69 -19.60 12.45
N GLU A 215 -1.10 -18.90 13.49
CA GLU A 215 -2.11 -17.85 13.42
C GLU A 215 -1.48 -16.46 13.43
N VAL A 216 -2.02 -15.56 12.61
CA VAL A 216 -1.67 -14.15 12.63
C VAL A 216 -2.92 -13.38 13.04
N SER A 217 -2.84 -12.70 14.18
CA SER A 217 -3.96 -11.93 14.71
C SER A 217 -4.41 -10.83 13.73
N SER A 218 -5.72 -10.72 13.53
CA SER A 218 -6.33 -9.64 12.74
C SER A 218 -6.28 -8.29 13.46
N THR A 219 -6.05 -8.27 14.77
CA THR A 219 -6.03 -7.05 15.59
C THR A 219 -4.64 -6.46 15.77
N THR A 220 -3.59 -7.21 15.43
CA THR A 220 -2.22 -6.73 15.56
C THR A 220 -1.85 -5.80 14.40
N ILE A 221 -1.19 -4.69 14.73
CA ILE A 221 -0.51 -3.85 13.76
C ILE A 221 0.90 -4.40 13.54
N PHE A 222 1.26 -4.64 12.28
CA PHE A 222 2.54 -5.24 11.92
C PHE A 222 3.17 -4.49 10.75
N PHE A 223 4.43 -4.08 10.89
CA PHE A 223 5.20 -3.44 9.84
C PHE A 223 6.53 -4.19 9.67
N HIS A 224 6.82 -4.61 8.45
CA HIS A 224 8.05 -5.32 8.08
C HIS A 224 8.85 -4.49 7.08
N ASN A 225 10.13 -4.27 7.33
CA ASN A 225 11.06 -3.50 6.48
C ASN A 225 10.59 -2.09 6.04
N CYS A 226 9.57 -1.54 6.68
CA CYS A 226 9.06 -0.20 6.42
C CYS A 226 10.01 0.86 6.98
N LYS A 227 10.14 1.98 6.28
CA LYS A 227 11.05 3.08 6.64
C LYS A 227 10.32 4.35 7.02
N ILE A 228 9.11 4.52 6.49
CA ILE A 228 8.31 5.72 6.67
C ILE A 228 7.32 5.51 7.78
N PHE A 229 6.68 4.34 7.82
CA PHE A 229 5.75 3.98 8.88
C PHE A 229 6.32 2.92 9.82
N SER A 230 6.04 3.07 11.12
CA SER A 230 6.31 2.03 12.11
C SER A 230 5.16 1.90 13.11
N ALA A 231 4.90 0.67 13.54
CA ALA A 231 3.98 0.38 14.64
C ALA A 231 4.67 0.64 15.98
N ASN A 232 3.98 1.31 16.87
CA ASN A 232 4.42 1.58 18.23
C ASN A 232 3.23 1.42 19.18
N TYR A 233 3.52 1.38 20.48
CA TYR A 233 2.50 1.15 21.51
C TYR A 233 2.69 2.13 22.67
N PHE A 234 1.59 2.58 23.27
CA PHE A 234 1.58 3.27 24.55
C PHE A 234 0.58 2.62 25.49
N GLU A 235 0.76 2.82 26.79
CA GLU A 235 -0.20 2.40 27.81
C GLU A 235 -1.19 3.52 28.11
N ARG A 236 -2.48 3.20 28.09
CA ARG A 236 -3.56 4.09 28.49
C ARG A 236 -4.61 3.28 29.24
N ASN A 237 -4.94 3.69 30.45
CA ASN A 237 -5.92 3.01 31.31
C ASN A 237 -5.68 1.49 31.43
N GLU A 238 -4.43 1.09 31.70
CA GLU A 238 -4.01 -0.32 31.81
C GLU A 238 -4.22 -1.16 30.53
N LYS A 239 -4.49 -0.50 29.39
CA LYS A 239 -4.57 -1.13 28.07
C LYS A 239 -3.43 -0.64 27.19
N GLN A 240 -2.86 -1.57 26.45
CA GLN A 240 -1.88 -1.25 25.41
C GLN A 240 -2.63 -0.80 24.15
N GLU A 241 -2.44 0.44 23.73
CA GLU A 241 -3.01 1.00 22.49
C GLU A 241 -1.89 1.11 21.44
N ALA A 242 -2.21 0.71 20.21
CA ALA A 242 -1.28 0.78 19.09
C ALA A 242 -1.42 2.13 18.37
N TYR A 243 -0.29 2.68 17.93
CA TYR A 243 -0.24 3.87 17.09
C TYR A 243 0.78 3.71 15.96
N ILE A 244 0.59 4.49 14.91
CA ILE A 244 1.50 4.53 13.77
C ILE A 244 2.36 5.79 13.89
N LYS A 245 3.66 5.64 13.62
CA LYS A 245 4.59 6.76 13.57
C LYS A 245 5.01 7.03 12.13
N LEU A 246 4.85 8.27 11.68
CA LEU A 246 5.31 8.79 10.40
C LEU A 246 6.72 9.38 10.54
N ASN A 247 7.67 8.78 9.83
CA ASN A 247 9.08 9.13 9.83
C ASN A 247 9.51 9.52 8.42
N PHE A 248 9.99 10.74 8.24
CA PHE A 248 10.66 11.12 7.00
C PHE A 248 12.12 10.65 7.03
N LEU A 249 12.65 10.21 5.89
CA LEU A 249 14.08 9.91 5.77
C LEU A 249 14.91 11.17 6.05
N ASN A 250 16.07 11.00 6.69
CA ASN A 250 17.02 12.08 6.91
C ASN A 250 17.35 12.78 5.58
N ASN A 251 17.29 14.11 5.58
CA ASN A 251 17.50 14.98 4.40
C ASN A 251 16.47 14.84 3.27
N TYR A 252 15.28 14.29 3.54
CA TYR A 252 14.18 14.33 2.57
C TYR A 252 13.84 15.78 2.19
N LYS A 253 13.89 16.09 0.89
CA LYS A 253 13.50 17.39 0.35
C LYS A 253 12.07 17.28 -0.17
N LYS A 254 11.19 18.11 0.40
CA LYS A 254 9.78 18.12 -0.02
C LYS A 254 9.64 18.54 -1.48
N LYS A 255 8.74 17.89 -2.20
CA LYS A 255 8.36 18.18 -3.59
C LYS A 255 7.15 19.11 -3.70
N GLY A 256 6.47 19.40 -2.58
CA GLY A 256 5.32 20.31 -2.52
C GLY A 256 4.00 19.64 -2.93
N VAL A 257 3.92 18.32 -2.90
CA VAL A 257 2.72 17.56 -3.24
C VAL A 257 1.82 17.48 -2.01
N LYS A 258 0.70 18.20 -2.06
CA LYS A 258 -0.29 18.27 -0.98
C LYS A 258 -1.48 17.35 -1.24
N PHE A 259 -1.89 16.61 -0.22
CA PHE A 259 -3.02 15.69 -0.28
C PHE A 259 -3.53 15.35 1.12
N PHE A 260 -4.73 14.81 1.20
CA PHE A 260 -5.26 14.24 2.43
C PHE A 260 -4.97 12.74 2.49
N LEU A 261 -4.44 12.25 3.61
CA LEU A 261 -4.32 10.81 3.90
C LEU A 261 -5.44 10.41 4.85
N ASN A 262 -6.20 9.39 4.48
CA ASN A 262 -7.28 8.85 5.30
C ASN A 262 -6.71 8.04 6.48
N THR A 263 -7.17 8.36 7.69
CA THR A 263 -6.82 7.70 8.96
C THR A 263 -7.98 6.85 9.51
N PHE A 264 -9.08 6.81 8.77
CA PHE A 264 -10.24 5.92 8.94
C PHE A 264 -10.89 5.98 10.32
N ASN A 265 -10.83 7.14 11.01
CA ASN A 265 -11.35 7.34 12.37
C ASN A 265 -10.95 6.19 13.34
N SER A 266 -9.77 5.62 13.17
CA SER A 266 -9.38 4.41 13.90
C SER A 266 -7.91 4.35 14.26
N LEU A 267 -7.12 5.32 13.81
CA LEU A 267 -5.67 5.32 13.97
C LEU A 267 -5.20 6.56 14.72
N TYR A 268 -4.34 6.33 15.71
CA TYR A 268 -3.44 7.39 16.16
C TYR A 268 -2.24 7.46 15.23
N LEU A 269 -1.97 8.65 14.69
CA LEU A 269 -0.78 8.92 13.90
C LEU A 269 0.06 9.99 14.58
N PHE A 270 1.34 9.69 14.78
CA PHE A 270 2.32 10.60 15.35
C PHE A 270 3.45 10.88 14.38
N ASP A 271 4.08 12.05 14.48
CA ASP A 271 5.29 12.36 13.75
C ASP A 271 6.55 11.76 14.41
N SER A 272 7.70 11.93 13.77
CA SER A 272 9.01 11.49 14.30
C SER A 272 9.35 12.01 15.71
N LYS A 273 8.76 13.15 16.13
CA LYS A 273 8.97 13.80 17.43
C LYS A 273 7.87 13.47 18.45
N ASN A 274 7.03 12.47 18.16
CA ASN A 274 5.88 12.07 18.97
C ASN A 274 4.82 13.18 19.14
N LYS A 275 4.74 14.11 18.17
CA LYS A 275 3.60 15.02 18.09
C LYS A 275 2.44 14.30 17.40
N GLU A 276 1.26 14.35 18.00
CA GLU A 276 0.03 13.84 17.39
C GLU A 276 -0.28 14.61 16.10
N LEU A 277 -0.45 13.85 15.02
CA LEU A 277 -0.91 14.34 13.72
C LEU A 277 -2.39 14.03 13.50
N SER A 278 -2.88 12.93 14.08
CA SER A 278 -4.25 12.41 13.99
C SER A 278 -4.58 11.56 15.21
N ASN A 279 -5.84 11.55 15.62
CA ASN A 279 -6.39 10.55 16.54
C ASN A 279 -7.59 9.81 15.93
N THR A 280 -8.24 8.97 16.73
CA THR A 280 -9.37 8.13 16.31
C THR A 280 -10.66 8.89 15.99
N ASN A 281 -10.69 10.21 16.12
CA ASN A 281 -11.83 11.05 15.69
C ASN A 281 -11.57 11.78 14.37
N ASP A 282 -10.36 11.64 13.81
CA ASP A 282 -9.95 12.31 12.58
C ASP A 282 -10.01 11.33 11.40
N ASP A 283 -10.75 11.72 10.36
CA ASP A 283 -10.87 10.92 9.13
C ASP A 283 -9.67 11.14 8.20
N TYR A 284 -9.13 12.35 8.20
CA TYR A 284 -8.05 12.74 7.28
C TYR A 284 -7.05 13.67 7.94
N ILE A 285 -5.81 13.53 7.51
CA ILE A 285 -4.76 14.51 7.78
C ILE A 285 -4.24 15.12 6.49
N LEU A 286 -3.92 16.42 6.53
CA LEU A 286 -3.25 17.10 5.43
C LEU A 286 -1.75 16.81 5.48
N LEU A 287 -1.21 16.22 4.42
CA LEU A 287 0.21 15.98 4.25
C LEU A 287 0.77 16.78 3.08
N GLU A 288 2.06 17.09 3.17
CA GLU A 288 2.86 17.68 2.10
C GLU A 288 4.19 16.94 2.01
N ILE A 289 4.40 16.27 0.88
CA ILE A 289 5.64 15.55 0.55
C ILE A 289 6.41 16.21 -0.57
#